data_AF-F2NHW6-F1
#
_entry.id   AF-F2NHW6-F1
#
_cell.length_a   1.000
_cell.length_b   1.000
_cell.length_c   1.000
_cell.angle_alpha   90.00
_cell.angle_beta   90.00
_cell.angle_gamma   90.00
#
_symmetry.space_group_name_H-M   'P 1'
#
loop_
_entity.id
_entity.type
_entity.pdbx_description
1 polymer ?
#
loop_
_entity_poly.entity_id
_entity_poly.type
_entity_poly.pdbx_seq_one_letter_code
_entity_poly.pdbx_strand_id
1 'polypeptide(L)'
;MAYKVIIRRHDGVQSYLVLDDQPRELLRHAGFLEEFSTRIWYGSLAPDEALEEWAEMIGEDPFGDNYQIVDSSNWEFIIDKPEWDKRRPGKS
;
A
#
# COMPACT_ATOMS: atom_id res chain seq x y z
N MET A 1 9.00 11.19 11.02
CA MET A 1 7.78 11.97 10.76
C MET A 1 6.66 10.99 10.47
N ALA A 2 5.43 11.32 10.86
CA ALA A 2 4.27 10.57 10.39
C ALA A 2 4.11 10.80 8.88
N TYR A 3 3.80 9.73 8.15
CA TYR A 3 3.54 9.76 6.71
C TYR A 3 2.19 9.12 6.42
N LYS A 4 1.65 9.39 5.23
CA LYS A 4 0.35 8.85 4.83
C LYS A 4 0.49 7.46 4.26
N VAL A 5 -0.49 6.63 4.56
CA VAL A 5 -0.63 5.27 4.05
C VAL A 5 -2.05 5.12 3.55
N ILE A 6 -2.20 4.59 2.34
CA ILE A 6 -3.49 4.21 1.79
C ILE A 6 -3.63 2.71 1.97
N ILE A 7 -4.66 2.29 2.68
CA ILE A 7 -5.01 0.87 2.85
C ILE A 7 -6.02 0.53 1.76
N ARG A 8 -5.72 -0.49 0.98
CA ARG A 8 -6.65 -1.13 0.04
C ARG A 8 -7.08 -2.48 0.59
N ARG A 9 -8.39 -2.71 0.69
CA ARG A 9 -9.03 -3.96 1.11
C ARG A 9 -9.80 -4.53 -0.07
N HIS A 10 -9.37 -5.69 -0.56
CA HIS A 10 -10.03 -6.35 -1.69
C HIS A 10 -9.97 -7.86 -1.49
N ASP A 11 -11.12 -8.54 -1.56
CA ASP A 11 -11.26 -9.99 -1.40
C ASP A 11 -10.56 -10.56 -0.15
N GLY A 12 -10.67 -9.87 0.98
CA GLY A 12 -10.04 -10.28 2.25
C GLY A 12 -8.52 -10.09 2.30
N VAL A 13 -7.95 -9.42 1.30
CA VAL A 13 -6.52 -9.10 1.22
C VAL A 13 -6.30 -7.62 1.47
N GLN A 14 -5.29 -7.30 2.28
CA GLN A 14 -4.84 -5.94 2.53
C GLN A 14 -3.55 -5.62 1.77
N SER A 15 -3.54 -4.49 1.07
CA SER A 15 -2.39 -3.92 0.39
C SER A 15 -2.24 -2.46 0.82
N TYR A 16 -1.04 -1.91 0.67
CA TYR A 16 -0.72 -0.58 1.17
C TYR A 16 -0.01 0.26 0.10
N LEU A 17 -0.42 1.51 -0.07
CA LEU A 17 0.43 2.53 -0.71
C LEU A 17 1.03 3.40 0.39
N VAL A 18 2.35 3.39 0.50
CA VAL A 18 3.08 4.18 1.51
C VAL A 18 3.66 5.43 0.87
N LEU A 19 3.31 6.60 1.38
CA LEU A 19 3.68 7.92 0.86
C LEU A 19 4.72 8.61 1.78
N ASP A 20 5.84 7.91 2.04
CA ASP A 20 6.98 8.45 2.78
C ASP A 20 8.07 9.02 1.85
N ASP A 21 9.31 9.10 2.32
CA ASP A 21 10.46 9.54 1.52
C ASP A 21 10.86 8.56 0.42
N GLN A 22 10.38 7.32 0.47
CA GLN A 22 10.58 6.28 -0.55
C GLN A 22 9.23 5.64 -0.90
N PRO A 23 8.37 6.37 -1.64
CA PRO A 23 7.01 5.96 -1.91
C PRO A 23 6.96 4.61 -2.60
N ARG A 24 6.02 3.77 -2.18
CA ARG A 24 5.97 2.37 -2.63
C ARG A 24 4.61 1.72 -2.44
N GLU A 25 4.29 0.85 -3.37
CA GLU A 25 3.18 -0.07 -3.31
C GLU A 25 3.63 -1.37 -2.61
N LEU A 26 2.84 -1.82 -1.64
CA LEU A 26 2.97 -3.08 -0.93
C LEU A 26 1.75 -3.93 -1.29
N LEU A 27 1.88 -4.73 -2.34
CA LEU A 27 0.79 -5.49 -2.96
C LEU A 27 0.80 -6.93 -2.49
N ARG A 28 -0.31 -7.38 -1.89
CA ARG A 28 -0.48 -8.77 -1.46
C ARG A 28 -1.39 -9.51 -2.44
N HIS A 29 -0.97 -10.68 -2.86
CA HIS A 29 -1.63 -11.54 -3.85
C HIS A 29 -1.88 -12.92 -3.23
N ALA A 30 -2.93 -13.06 -2.42
CA ALA A 30 -3.26 -14.32 -1.77
C ALA A 30 -3.51 -15.42 -2.82
N GLY A 31 -2.90 -16.59 -2.64
CA GLY A 31 -3.02 -17.72 -3.58
C GLY A 31 -2.02 -17.72 -4.75
N PHE A 32 -1.13 -16.72 -4.83
CA PHE A 32 -0.06 -16.67 -5.84
C PHE A 32 1.26 -17.21 -5.27
N LEU A 33 2.14 -17.72 -6.14
CA LEU A 33 3.48 -18.21 -5.75
C LEU A 33 4.31 -17.10 -5.10
N GLU A 34 4.21 -15.88 -5.64
CA GLU A 34 4.77 -14.67 -5.04
C GLU A 34 3.64 -13.89 -4.35
N GLU A 35 3.39 -14.22 -3.09
CA GLU A 35 2.27 -13.64 -2.34
C GLU A 35 2.45 -12.13 -2.07
N PHE A 36 3.66 -11.59 -2.12
CA PHE A 36 3.90 -10.17 -1.79
C PHE A 36 4.82 -9.55 -2.83
N SER A 37 4.41 -8.39 -3.37
CA SER A 37 5.18 -7.58 -4.31
C SER A 37 5.40 -6.19 -3.74
N THR A 38 6.62 -5.67 -3.84
CA THR A 38 6.93 -4.28 -3.49
C THR A 38 7.37 -3.54 -4.75
N ARG A 39 6.74 -2.40 -5.04
CA ARG A 39 7.02 -1.59 -6.23
C ARG A 39 7.23 -0.14 -5.83
N ILE A 40 8.13 0.56 -6.53
CA ILE A 40 8.32 2.00 -6.33
C ILE A 40 7.09 2.73 -6.87
N TRP A 41 6.55 3.65 -6.07
CA TRP A 41 5.47 4.53 -6.48
C TRP A 41 6.05 5.82 -7.08
N TYR A 42 5.62 6.15 -8.30
CA TYR A 42 6.06 7.32 -9.04
C TYR A 42 4.96 8.37 -9.24
N GLY A 43 3.76 8.13 -8.71
CA GLY A 43 2.63 9.05 -8.80
C GLY A 43 2.64 10.12 -7.72
N SER A 44 1.49 10.74 -7.49
CA SER A 44 1.33 11.82 -6.52
C SER A 44 1.68 11.38 -5.08
N LEU A 45 2.14 12.35 -4.27
CA LEU A 45 2.31 12.19 -2.83
C LEU A 45 1.16 12.83 -2.04
N ALA A 46 0.28 13.57 -2.72
CA ALA A 46 -0.96 14.04 -2.10
C ALA A 46 -1.88 12.82 -1.89
N PRO A 47 -2.35 12.53 -0.67
CA PRO A 47 -3.03 11.25 -0.39
C PRO A 47 -4.27 10.98 -1.22
N ASP A 48 -5.09 12.00 -1.48
CA ASP A 48 -6.32 11.86 -2.25
C ASP A 48 -6.01 11.60 -3.74
N GLU A 49 -5.10 12.38 -4.33
CA GLU A 49 -4.63 12.17 -5.71
C GLU A 49 -3.94 10.81 -5.88
N ALA A 50 -3.11 10.42 -4.91
CA ALA A 50 -2.42 9.14 -4.92
C ALA A 50 -3.38 7.95 -4.82
N LEU A 51 -4.49 8.10 -4.08
CA LEU A 51 -5.56 7.11 -4.03
C LEU A 51 -6.20 6.95 -5.41
N GLU A 52 -6.60 8.06 -6.02
CA GLU A 52 -7.24 8.09 -7.33
C GLU A 52 -6.34 7.44 -8.39
N GLU A 53 -5.09 7.90 -8.51
CA GLU A 53 -4.13 7.34 -9.45
C GLU A 53 -3.89 5.84 -9.22
N TRP A 54 -3.75 5.42 -7.95
CA TRP A 54 -3.49 4.02 -7.63
C TRP A 54 -4.68 3.14 -7.93
N ALA A 55 -5.90 3.55 -7.58
CA ALA A 55 -7.11 2.81 -7.91
C ALA A 55 -7.29 2.66 -9.42
N GLU A 56 -7.09 3.75 -10.19
CA GLU A 56 -7.14 3.73 -11.65
C GLU A 56 -6.14 2.75 -12.26
N MET A 57 -4.88 2.74 -11.77
CA MET A 57 -3.83 1.83 -12.26
C MET A 57 -4.18 0.35 -12.08
N ILE A 58 -4.94 0.00 -11.05
CA ILE A 58 -5.34 -1.39 -10.75
C ILE A 58 -6.73 -1.71 -11.34
N GLY A 59 -7.39 -0.72 -11.97
CA GLY A 59 -8.72 -0.88 -12.57
C GLY A 59 -9.86 -0.91 -11.55
N GLU A 60 -9.72 -0.20 -10.44
CA GLU A 60 -10.71 -0.10 -9.37
C GLU A 60 -11.31 1.29 -9.22
N ASP A 61 -12.45 1.37 -8.55
CA ASP A 61 -13.11 2.64 -8.21
C ASP A 61 -12.48 3.26 -6.95
N PRO A 62 -11.86 4.46 -7.06
CA PRO A 62 -11.28 5.15 -5.90
C PRO A 62 -12.32 5.61 -4.88
N PHE A 63 -13.58 5.78 -5.27
CA PHE A 63 -14.65 6.25 -4.39
C PHE A 63 -15.40 5.11 -3.69
N GLY A 64 -14.99 3.87 -3.89
CA GLY A 64 -15.54 2.70 -3.20
C GLY A 64 -15.05 2.56 -1.75
N ASP A 65 -15.73 1.71 -0.99
CA ASP A 65 -15.43 1.45 0.43
C ASP A 65 -14.15 0.61 0.66
N ASN A 66 -13.39 0.32 -0.40
CA ASN A 66 -12.20 -0.52 -0.36
C ASN A 66 -10.94 0.23 0.09
N TYR A 67 -10.97 1.57 0.08
CA TYR A 67 -9.81 2.40 0.35
C TYR A 67 -9.94 3.17 1.66
N GLN A 68 -8.81 3.39 2.33
CA GLN A 68 -8.76 4.23 3.52
C GLN A 68 -7.40 4.93 3.62
N ILE A 69 -7.42 6.26 3.69
CA ILE A 69 -6.23 7.07 3.96
C ILE A 69 -6.04 7.16 5.47
N VAL A 70 -4.85 6.78 5.94
CA VAL A 70 -4.47 6.80 7.35
C VAL A 70 -3.06 7.35 7.53
N ASP A 71 -2.67 7.61 8.77
CA ASP A 71 -1.28 7.90 9.12
C ASP A 71 -0.50 6.60 9.40
N SER A 72 0.83 6.69 9.29
CA SER A 72 1.77 5.58 9.54
C SER A 72 1.71 4.98 10.95
N SER A 73 0.96 5.60 11.87
CA SER A 73 0.67 5.09 13.21
C SER A 73 -0.58 4.21 13.27
N ASN A 74 -1.28 4.00 12.15
CA ASN A 74 -2.44 3.12 12.10
C ASN A 74 -2.05 1.68 12.46
N TRP A 75 -2.84 1.06 13.33
CA TRP A 75 -2.54 -0.23 13.92
C TRP A 75 -2.53 -1.37 12.89
N GLU A 76 -3.38 -1.33 11.86
CA GLU A 76 -3.44 -2.36 10.81
C GLU A 76 -2.13 -2.38 10.02
N PHE A 77 -1.69 -1.20 9.59
CA PHE A 77 -0.41 -1.05 8.91
C PHE A 77 0.76 -1.49 9.81
N ILE A 78 0.77 -1.11 11.09
CA ILE A 78 1.84 -1.48 12.04
C ILE A 78 1.94 -3.00 12.18
N ILE A 79 0.82 -3.72 12.27
CA ILE A 79 0.80 -5.17 12.44
C ILE A 79 1.36 -5.88 11.21
N ASP A 80 1.05 -5.40 10.01
CA ASP A 80 1.49 -6.02 8.76
C ASP A 80 2.90 -5.61 8.33
N LYS A 81 3.39 -4.45 8.78
CA LYS A 81 4.69 -3.88 8.40
C LYS A 81 5.86 -4.87 8.51
N PRO A 82 5.99 -5.71 9.55
CA PRO A 82 7.08 -6.68 9.66
C PRO A 82 7.14 -7.68 8.51
N GLU A 83 6.01 -8.07 7.92
CA GLU A 83 5.97 -9.00 6.78
C GLU A 83 6.57 -8.36 5.50
N TRP A 84 6.34 -7.07 5.31
CA TRP A 84 6.91 -6.29 4.21
C TRP A 84 8.40 -6.00 4.41
N ASP A 85 8.82 -5.72 5.64
CA ASP A 85 10.23 -5.41 5.94
C ASP A 85 11.16 -6.61 5.66
N LYS A 86 10.68 -7.85 5.82
CA LYS A 86 11.42 -9.08 5.47
C LYS A 86 11.70 -9.21 3.98
N ARG A 87 10.94 -8.52 3.13
CA ARG A 87 10.93 -8.68 1.67
C ARG A 87 11.55 -7.49 0.93
N ARG A 88 12.03 -6.47 1.66
CA ARG A 88 12.72 -5.33 1.05
C ARG A 88 14.04 -5.79 0.41
N PRO A 89 14.25 -5.56 -0.91
CA PRO A 89 15.53 -5.84 -1.54
C PRO A 89 16.60 -4.91 -0.93
N GLY A 90 17.61 -5.49 -0.28
CA GLY A 90 18.71 -4.73 0.34
C GLY A 90 19.02 -5.03 1.82
N LYS A 91 18.33 -5.99 2.44
CA LYS A 91 18.77 -6.60 3.72
C LYS A 91 19.10 -8.08 3.51
N SER A 92 20.23 -8.35 2.89
CA SER A 92 20.95 -9.63 2.99
C SER A 92 22.37 -9.34 3.45
#